data_AF-A0A524E9L5-F1
#
_entry.id   AF-A0A524E9L5-F1
#
_cell.length_a   1.000
_cell.length_b   1.000
_cell.length_c   1.000
_cell.angle_alpha   90.00
_cell.angle_beta   90.00
_cell.angle_gamma   90.00
#
_symmetry.space_group_name_H-M   'P 1'
#
loop_
_entity.id
_entity.type
_entity.pdbx_description
1 polymer ?
#
loop_
_entity_poly.entity_id
_entity_poly.type
_entity_poly.pdbx_seq_one_letter_code
_entity_poly.pdbx_strand_id
1 'polypeptide(L)'
;MQNSDKIRNNKVFERSIPLIHQCLKDKVSVTLLLSTLKLLERGYIKEEEDLDTFMNRRKEINPKYTDDVEKVKEMILESYF
;
A
#
# COMPACT_ATOMS: atom_id res chain seq x y z
N MET A 1 31.40 10.44 7.36
CA MET A 1 30.25 9.99 6.56
C MET A 1 29.15 9.60 7.54
N GLN A 2 28.24 10.52 7.87
CA GLN A 2 27.09 10.19 8.71
C GLN A 2 26.07 9.47 7.82
N ASN A 3 25.76 8.21 8.15
CA ASN A 3 24.72 7.43 7.51
C ASN A 3 23.39 8.19 7.63
N SER A 4 23.02 8.88 6.57
CA SER A 4 21.67 9.37 6.33
C SER A 4 20.77 8.16 6.00
N ASP A 5 20.67 7.21 6.92
CA ASP A 5 19.53 6.32 7.01
C ASP A 5 18.36 7.21 7.40
N LYS A 6 17.79 7.81 6.34
CA LYS A 6 16.58 8.60 6.30
C LYS A 6 15.65 8.10 7.38
N ILE A 7 15.34 8.97 8.34
CA ILE A 7 14.23 8.84 9.27
C ILE A 7 13.08 8.23 8.47
N ARG A 8 12.82 6.93 8.69
CA ARG A 8 11.68 6.24 8.08
C ARG A 8 10.49 7.15 8.30
N ASN A 9 9.74 7.44 7.24
CA ASN A 9 8.60 8.32 7.31
C ASN A 9 7.54 7.65 8.21
N ASN A 10 7.62 7.93 9.52
CA ASN A 10 6.90 7.20 10.57
C ASN A 10 5.37 7.27 10.39
N LYS A 11 4.91 8.25 9.61
CA LYS A 11 3.51 8.45 9.22
C LYS A 11 2.91 7.23 8.50
N VAL A 12 3.68 6.53 7.67
CA VAL A 12 3.20 5.32 6.97
C VAL A 12 3.02 4.18 7.96
N PHE A 13 3.96 4.04 8.89
CA PHE A 13 3.89 2.99 9.91
C PHE A 13 2.72 3.20 10.87
N GLU A 14 2.50 4.43 11.36
CA GLU A 14 1.41 4.78 12.28
C GLU A 14 0.02 4.49 11.67
N ARG A 15 -0.15 4.78 10.38
CA ARG A 15 -1.40 4.55 9.65
C ARG A 15 -1.57 3.10 9.17
N SER A 16 -0.51 2.27 9.23
CA SER A 16 -0.56 0.90 8.71
C SER A 16 -1.36 -0.08 9.58
N ILE A 17 -1.31 0.05 10.91
CA ILE A 17 -1.95 -0.92 11.82
C ILE A 17 -3.48 -0.96 11.65
N PRO A 18 -4.20 0.19 11.59
CA PRO A 18 -5.64 0.17 11.31
C PRO A 18 -5.98 -0.49 9.97
N LEU A 19 -5.18 -0.24 8.93
CA LEU A 19 -5.38 -0.82 7.59
C LEU A 19 -5.17 -2.34 7.58
N ILE A 20 -4.19 -2.84 8.34
CA ILE A 20 -3.97 -4.28 8.50
C ILE A 20 -5.17 -4.93 9.18
N HIS A 21 -5.71 -4.33 10.25
CA HIS A 21 -6.91 -4.84 10.91
C HIS A 21 -8.13 -4.83 9.98
N GLN A 22 -8.30 -3.77 9.18
CA GLN A 22 -9.37 -3.69 8.19
C GLN A 22 -9.23 -4.80 7.13
N CYS A 23 -8.02 -5.04 6.61
CA CYS A 23 -7.78 -6.14 5.67
C CYS A 23 -8.14 -7.51 6.27
N LEU A 24 -7.77 -7.77 7.53
CA LEU A 24 -8.12 -9.03 8.20
C LEU A 24 -9.63 -9.19 8.38
N LYS A 25 -10.33 -8.11 8.74
CA LYS A 25 -11.80 -8.09 8.90
C LYS A 25 -12.52 -8.33 7.57
N ASP A 26 -12.08 -7.66 6.51
CA ASP A 26 -12.72 -7.67 5.20
C ASP A 26 -12.26 -8.84 4.31
N LYS A 27 -11.37 -9.69 4.83
CA LYS A 27 -10.73 -10.81 4.13
C LYS A 27 -9.99 -10.38 2.85
N VAL A 28 -9.34 -9.23 2.92
CA VAL A 28 -8.51 -8.66 1.86
C VAL A 28 -7.05 -9.04 2.08
N SER A 29 -6.28 -9.21 1.00
CA SER A 29 -4.87 -9.54 1.11
C SER A 29 -4.04 -8.49 1.87
N VAL A 30 -3.66 -8.85 3.09
CA VAL A 30 -2.65 -8.10 3.88
C VAL A 30 -1.32 -8.00 3.13
N THR A 31 -0.93 -9.05 2.38
CA THR A 31 0.30 -9.04 1.57
C THR A 31 0.27 -7.96 0.50
N LEU A 32 -0.88 -7.77 -0.17
CA LEU A 32 -1.05 -6.71 -1.15
C LEU A 32 -0.90 -5.34 -0.49
N LEU A 33 -1.63 -5.10 0.61
CA LEU A 33 -1.52 -3.87 1.40
C LEU A 33 -0.07 -3.56 1.81
N LEU A 34 0.62 -4.50 2.44
CA LEU A 34 1.99 -4.31 2.92
C LEU A 34 2.96 -4.02 1.77
N SER A 35 2.77 -4.66 0.62
CA SER A 35 3.59 -4.38 -0.56
C SER A 35 3.39 -2.96 -1.09
N THR A 36 2.15 -2.46 -1.09
CA THR A 36 1.81 -1.09 -1.48
C THR A 36 2.38 -0.08 -0.48
N LEU A 37 2.18 -0.29 0.83
CA LEU A 37 2.71 0.58 1.89
C LEU A 37 4.24 0.69 1.83
N LYS A 38 4.94 -0.40 1.51
CA LYS A 38 6.40 -0.39 1.32
C LYS A 38 6.83 0.47 0.12
N LEU A 39 6.03 0.52 -0.95
CA LEU A 39 6.33 1.37 -2.11
C LEU A 39 6.04 2.85 -1.81
N LEU A 40 4.98 3.15 -1.06
CA LEU A 40 4.70 4.49 -0.53
C LEU A 40 5.82 4.97 0.39
N GLU A 41 6.24 4.16 1.36
CA GLU A 41 7.33 4.50 2.30
C GLU A 41 8.63 4.84 1.55
N ARG A 42 8.89 4.14 0.45
CA ARG A 42 10.08 4.35 -0.39
C ARG A 42 9.93 5.49 -1.40
N GLY A 43 8.74 6.09 -1.52
CA GLY A 43 8.45 7.17 -2.45
C GLY A 43 8.36 6.73 -3.92
N TYR A 44 8.04 5.46 -4.17
CA TYR A 44 7.78 4.95 -5.53
C TYR A 44 6.34 5.18 -5.98
N ILE A 45 5.40 5.31 -5.04
CA ILE A 45 4.02 5.74 -5.28
C ILE A 45 3.91 7.14 -4.69
N LYS A 46 3.64 8.14 -5.51
CA LYS A 46 3.55 9.56 -5.11
C LYS A 46 2.21 10.17 -5.47
N GLU A 47 1.59 9.67 -6.52
CA GLU A 47 0.32 10.15 -7.08
C GLU A 47 -0.66 8.98 -7.24
N GLU A 48 -1.96 9.27 -7.38
CA GLU A 48 -2.99 8.24 -7.59
C GLU A 48 -2.72 7.40 -8.84
N GLU A 49 -2.17 8.00 -9.90
CA GLU A 49 -1.82 7.30 -11.14
C GLU A 49 -0.72 6.23 -10.94
N ASP A 50 0.24 6.47 -10.04
CA ASP A 50 1.26 5.48 -9.69
C ASP A 50 0.63 4.26 -8.99
N LEU A 51 -0.33 4.52 -8.10
CA LEU A 51 -1.08 3.51 -7.38
C LEU A 51 -1.91 2.66 -8.35
N ASP A 52 -2.59 3.29 -9.30
CA ASP A 52 -3.39 2.61 -10.32
C ASP A 52 -2.55 1.72 -11.21
N THR A 53 -1.42 2.24 -11.68
CA THR A 53 -0.45 1.49 -12.47
C THR A 53 0.04 0.26 -11.70
N PHE A 54 0.38 0.44 -10.42
CA PHE A 54 0.82 -0.66 -9.57
C PHE A 54 -0.29 -1.71 -9.37
N MET A 55 -1.51 -1.28 -9.02
CA MET A 55 -2.63 -2.19 -8.76
C MET A 55 -3.01 -3.01 -9.99
N ASN A 56 -3.10 -2.38 -11.16
CA ASN A 56 -3.39 -3.07 -12.42
C ASN A 56 -2.35 -4.15 -12.71
N ARG A 57 -1.06 -3.85 -12.54
CA ARG A 57 0.01 -4.84 -12.70
C ARG A 57 -0.10 -5.99 -11.70
N ARG A 58 -0.57 -5.74 -10.48
CA ARG A 58 -0.79 -6.81 -9.47
C ARG A 58 -1.94 -7.74 -9.87
N LYS A 59 -3.01 -7.23 -10.50
CA LYS A 59 -4.10 -8.05 -11.06
C LYS A 59 -3.59 -8.99 -12.14
N GLU A 60 -2.79 -8.46 -13.07
CA GLU A 60 -2.22 -9.22 -14.19
C GLU A 60 -1.32 -10.36 -13.71
N ILE A 61 -0.49 -10.10 -12.70
CA ILE A 61 0.45 -11.10 -12.16
C ILE A 61 -0.28 -12.15 -11.32
N ASN A 62 -1.28 -11.75 -10.54
CA ASN A 62 -2.03 -12.65 -9.68
C ASN A 62 -3.53 -12.33 -9.74
N PRO A 63 -4.29 -13.09 -10.56
CA PRO A 63 -5.73 -12.90 -10.70
C PRO A 63 -6.52 -13.03 -9.40
N LYS A 64 -5.95 -13.67 -8.36
CA LYS A 64 -6.59 -13.73 -7.02
C LYS A 64 -6.70 -12.38 -6.35
N TYR A 65 -5.94 -11.38 -6.80
CA TYR A 65 -6.03 -10.01 -6.29
C TYR A 65 -7.09 -9.16 -6.97
N THR A 66 -7.83 -9.67 -7.97
CA THR A 66 -8.80 -8.89 -8.74
C THR A 66 -9.82 -8.15 -7.87
N ASP A 67 -10.27 -8.77 -6.77
CA ASP A 67 -11.22 -8.16 -5.83
C ASP A 67 -10.52 -7.36 -4.72
N ASP A 68 -9.28 -7.71 -4.40
CA ASP A 68 -8.51 -7.11 -3.31
C ASP A 68 -7.89 -5.77 -3.68
N VAL A 69 -7.43 -5.64 -4.92
CA VAL A 69 -6.85 -4.41 -5.49
C VAL A 69 -7.74 -3.19 -5.37
N GLU A 70 -9.04 -3.29 -5.64
CA GLU A 70 -9.95 -2.13 -5.53
C GLU A 70 -10.05 -1.68 -4.07
N LYS A 71 -10.27 -2.63 -3.16
CA LYS A 71 -10.33 -2.33 -1.72
C LYS A 71 -9.01 -1.76 -1.18
N VAL A 72 -7.87 -2.33 -1.57
CA VAL A 72 -6.56 -1.80 -1.14
C VAL A 72 -6.32 -0.43 -1.77
N LYS A 73 -6.71 -0.19 -3.03
CA LYS A 73 -6.62 1.13 -3.65
C LYS A 73 -7.40 2.17 -2.84
N GLU A 74 -8.67 1.90 -2.56
CA GLU A 74 -9.54 2.78 -1.76
C GLU A 74 -8.93 3.07 -0.39
N MET A 75 -8.51 2.03 0.34
CA MET A 75 -7.87 2.18 1.65
C MET A 75 -6.62 3.06 1.62
N ILE A 76 -5.81 2.96 0.56
CA ILE A 76 -4.59 3.75 0.41
C ILE A 76 -4.92 5.20 0.05
N LEU A 77 -5.87 5.44 -0.86
CA LEU A 77 -6.30 6.79 -1.23
C LEU A 77 -6.83 7.53 0.00
N GLU A 78 -7.77 6.95 0.74
CA GLU A 78 -8.34 7.57 1.95
C GLU A 78 -7.30 7.86 3.05
N SER A 79 -6.20 7.11 3.06
CA SER A 79 -5.21 7.18 4.13
C SER A 79 -3.99 8.03 3.80
N TYR A 80 -3.67 8.26 2.52
CA TYR A 80 -2.38 8.84 2.11
C TYR A 80 -2.47 9.91 1.02
N PHE A 81 -3.63 10.08 0.40
CA PHE A 81 -3.91 11.09 -0.63
C PHE A 81 -4.99 12.05 -0.15
#